data_AF-A0A8H5DG78-F1
#
_entry.id   AF-A0A8H5DG78-F1
#
_cell.length_a   1.000
_cell.length_b   1.000
_cell.length_c   1.000
_cell.angle_alpha   90.00
_cell.angle_beta   90.00
_cell.angle_gamma   90.00
#
_symmetry.space_group_name_H-M   'P 1'
#
loop_
_entity.id
_entity.type
_entity.pdbx_description
1 polymer ?
#
loop_
_entity_poly.entity_id
_entity_poly.type
_entity_poly.pdbx_seq_one_letter_code
_entity_poly.pdbx_strand_id
1 'polypeptide(L)'
;MMRLLQRHYKISVSRQAVVNRTLLGTWEILQMMDYDLRNTPCIELAECHHLAWVLGRVAALRPGSLARARNQTQELPYLVWKDLSIERTEIVGKFIVRMTIRNLKTNSPDPEAARSQNRELTISLHCPAGQLTFELSAPHRILTIALRRGILKKINTVDELFNGKEKFIVVKDEFKDKPILLAGKKRGLAIDAEKPMASDALTDYMQSRARDIGLIEHVSFYSFRRNTAYSLSESLGPEMARAVMAHDPSSVILEKYYTTNRTLLINLTAIAVREDLTIATEDQLPPLALTKLNDGQIRELGPVLNQLFMQLCEGDEEYPHEGTKAEKKNRDRVLRRAAWRSVLKDIRTAQTENLTIEEIRARANDLQAMHNEFNLRLLAQAKHELDGHSSHDDGATDAAGVDFNQDFHKDNEETPEPDAENQFAEQVESGEVIETFPDELYNIPGEISALPYAAAARAAMEVWLSVGTEESTLRTKHYQKSVC
;
A
#
# COMPACT_ATOMS: atom_id res chain seq x y z
N MET A 1 -9.96 -10.40 34.76
CA MET A 1 -10.42 -10.45 33.35
C MET A 1 -9.38 -11.07 32.43
N MET A 2 -8.42 -10.36 31.78
CA MET A 2 -7.48 -11.02 30.85
C MET A 2 -6.64 -12.17 31.46
N ARG A 3 -6.34 -12.15 32.76
CA ARG A 3 -5.51 -13.17 33.43
C ARG A 3 -6.13 -14.57 33.55
N LEU A 4 -7.46 -14.70 33.45
CA LEU A 4 -8.15 -16.00 33.59
C LEU A 4 -8.14 -16.79 32.27
N LEU A 5 -8.39 -16.13 31.14
CA LEU A 5 -8.27 -16.72 29.79
C LEU A 5 -6.83 -17.12 29.46
N GLN A 6 -5.82 -16.37 29.93
CA GLN A 6 -4.41 -16.73 29.79
C GLN A 6 -4.06 -18.04 30.51
N ARG A 7 -4.73 -18.34 31.63
CA ARG A 7 -4.47 -19.53 32.46
C ARG A 7 -5.13 -20.78 31.90
N HIS A 8 -6.37 -20.69 31.40
CA HIS A 8 -7.09 -21.86 30.90
C HIS A 8 -6.67 -22.30 29.49
N TYR A 9 -6.31 -21.37 28.61
CA TYR A 9 -6.00 -21.66 27.21
C TYR A 9 -4.51 -21.51 26.85
N LYS A 10 -3.62 -21.27 27.83
CA LYS A 10 -2.20 -20.94 27.62
C LYS A 10 -1.97 -19.80 26.61
N ILE A 11 -2.94 -18.92 26.42
CA ILE A 11 -2.82 -17.77 25.52
C ILE A 11 -1.89 -16.76 26.20
N SER A 12 -0.60 -16.84 25.93
CA SER A 12 0.36 -15.82 26.33
C SER A 12 0.03 -14.51 25.60
N VAL A 13 -0.68 -13.60 26.27
CA VAL A 13 -0.76 -12.19 25.87
C VAL A 13 0.28 -11.47 26.69
N SER A 14 1.55 -11.52 26.29
CA SER A 14 2.48 -10.53 26.79
C SER A 14 1.90 -9.16 26.41
N ARG A 15 1.68 -8.30 27.42
CA ARG A 15 1.28 -6.90 27.22
C ARG A 15 2.47 -6.04 26.75
N GLN A 16 3.57 -6.67 26.38
CA GLN A 16 4.49 -6.01 25.46
C GLN A 16 3.70 -5.89 24.17
N ALA A 17 3.33 -4.65 23.82
CA ALA A 17 2.95 -4.36 22.46
C ALA A 17 4.10 -4.88 21.61
N VAL A 18 3.90 -6.06 20.99
CA VAL A 18 4.83 -6.57 20.00
C VAL A 18 4.76 -5.51 18.92
N VAL A 19 5.76 -4.63 18.92
CA VAL A 19 5.89 -3.58 17.92
C VAL A 19 5.82 -4.33 16.62
N ASN A 20 4.76 -4.09 15.87
CA ASN A 20 4.57 -4.78 14.63
C ASN A 20 5.68 -4.31 13.69
N ARG A 21 6.59 -5.21 13.31
CA ARG A 21 7.78 -4.90 12.50
C ARG A 21 7.64 -5.38 11.06
N THR A 22 6.42 -5.55 10.58
CA THR A 22 6.18 -6.01 9.21
C THR A 22 6.72 -5.00 8.20
N LEU A 23 7.37 -5.54 7.17
CA LEU A 23 7.90 -4.80 6.04
C LEU A 23 7.09 -5.23 4.82
N LEU A 24 6.49 -4.27 4.13
CA LEU A 24 5.70 -4.52 2.93
C LEU A 24 6.54 -4.09 1.74
N GLY A 25 6.95 -5.07 0.95
CA GLY A 25 7.81 -4.90 -0.22
C GLY A 25 7.00 -4.58 -1.47
N THR A 26 7.74 -4.50 -2.57
CA THR A 26 7.17 -4.17 -3.87
C THR A 26 6.21 -5.26 -4.37
N TRP A 27 6.57 -6.53 -4.19
CA TRP A 27 5.75 -7.66 -4.64
C TRP A 27 4.39 -7.77 -3.94
N GLU A 28 4.34 -7.45 -2.64
CA GLU A 28 3.06 -7.44 -1.92
C GLU A 28 2.19 -6.27 -2.36
N ILE A 29 2.77 -5.10 -2.67
CA ILE A 29 2.03 -3.95 -3.22
C ILE A 29 1.37 -4.32 -4.53
N LEU A 30 2.16 -4.91 -5.45
CA LEU A 30 1.70 -5.26 -6.79
C LEU A 30 0.56 -6.29 -6.72
N GLN A 31 0.71 -7.36 -5.93
CA GLN A 31 -0.37 -8.32 -5.71
C GLN A 31 -1.63 -7.69 -5.11
N MET A 32 -1.49 -6.76 -4.16
CA MET A 32 -2.64 -6.06 -3.59
C MET A 32 -3.33 -5.19 -4.65
N MET A 33 -2.55 -4.49 -5.49
CA MET A 33 -3.10 -3.68 -6.59
C MET A 33 -3.81 -4.54 -7.63
N ASP A 34 -3.20 -5.64 -8.07
CA ASP A 34 -3.79 -6.59 -9.03
C ASP A 34 -5.09 -7.18 -8.49
N TYR A 35 -5.08 -7.62 -7.23
CA TYR A 35 -6.29 -8.10 -6.58
C TYR A 35 -7.36 -7.02 -6.53
N ASP A 36 -7.00 -5.80 -6.12
CA ASP A 36 -7.96 -4.72 -5.95
C ASP A 36 -8.54 -4.24 -7.30
N LEU A 37 -7.74 -4.16 -8.36
CA LEU A 37 -8.24 -3.81 -9.71
C LEU A 37 -9.30 -4.79 -10.22
N ARG A 38 -9.21 -6.08 -9.84
CA ARG A 38 -10.20 -7.12 -10.20
C ARG A 38 -11.45 -7.08 -9.34
N ASN A 39 -11.32 -6.68 -8.09
CA ASN A 39 -12.38 -6.84 -7.08
C ASN A 39 -13.00 -5.53 -6.61
N THR A 40 -12.43 -4.39 -6.98
CA THR A 40 -12.88 -3.09 -6.48
C THR A 40 -14.26 -2.74 -7.02
N PRO A 41 -15.20 -2.34 -6.14
CA PRO A 41 -16.48 -1.81 -6.60
C PRO A 41 -16.34 -0.40 -7.20
N CYS A 42 -15.29 0.35 -6.83
CA CYS A 42 -15.06 1.73 -7.22
C CYS A 42 -13.59 1.95 -7.56
N ILE A 43 -13.30 2.01 -8.85
CA ILE A 43 -11.93 2.21 -9.36
C ILE A 43 -11.32 3.53 -8.88
N GLU A 44 -12.10 4.61 -8.84
CA GLU A 44 -11.64 5.92 -8.40
C GLU A 44 -11.12 5.91 -6.96
N LEU A 45 -11.80 5.15 -6.10
CA LEU A 45 -11.39 4.99 -4.71
C LEU A 45 -10.13 4.12 -4.62
N ALA A 46 -10.10 3.00 -5.36
CA ALA A 46 -8.92 2.14 -5.43
C ALA A 46 -7.67 2.89 -5.92
N GLU A 47 -7.80 3.72 -6.97
CA GLU A 47 -6.71 4.55 -7.48
C GLU A 47 -6.17 5.52 -6.43
N CYS A 48 -7.03 6.11 -5.60
CA CYS A 48 -6.58 6.96 -4.48
C CYS A 48 -5.74 6.15 -3.48
N HIS A 49 -6.16 4.94 -3.13
CA HIS A 49 -5.40 4.07 -2.22
C HIS A 49 -4.10 3.59 -2.86
N HIS A 50 -4.12 3.16 -4.13
CA HIS A 50 -2.95 2.74 -4.88
C HIS A 50 -1.91 3.86 -4.96
N LEU A 51 -2.33 5.08 -5.31
CA LEU A 51 -1.44 6.24 -5.30
C LEU A 51 -0.83 6.44 -3.91
N ALA A 52 -1.63 6.38 -2.84
CA ALA A 52 -1.11 6.53 -1.49
C ALA A 52 -0.08 5.45 -1.13
N TRP A 53 -0.31 4.19 -1.52
CA TRP A 53 0.65 3.09 -1.30
C TRP A 53 1.96 3.33 -2.05
N VAL A 54 1.89 3.76 -3.31
CA VAL A 54 3.08 4.13 -4.09
C VAL A 54 3.84 5.27 -3.41
N LEU A 55 3.14 6.35 -3.03
CA LEU A 55 3.78 7.48 -2.35
C LEU A 55 4.43 7.07 -1.02
N GLY A 56 3.79 6.18 -0.26
CA GLY A 56 4.38 5.57 0.95
C GLY A 56 5.64 4.75 0.66
N ARG A 57 5.63 3.95 -0.41
CA ARG A 57 6.76 3.10 -0.83
C ARG A 57 7.93 3.90 -1.42
N VAL A 58 7.66 5.01 -2.09
CA VAL A 58 8.68 5.82 -2.75
C VAL A 58 9.35 6.79 -1.77
N ALA A 59 8.54 7.45 -0.93
CA ALA A 59 9.00 8.60 -0.16
C ALA A 59 8.86 8.43 1.36
N ALA A 60 8.58 7.20 1.81
CA ALA A 60 8.44 6.86 3.22
C ALA A 60 7.42 7.75 3.97
N LEU A 61 6.39 8.26 3.28
CA LEU A 61 5.47 9.25 3.85
C LEU A 61 4.59 8.67 4.96
N ARG A 62 4.13 9.52 5.89
CA ARG A 62 3.17 9.15 6.93
C ARG A 62 1.73 9.20 6.35
N PRO A 63 0.78 8.38 6.84
CA PRO A 63 -0.63 8.48 6.44
C PRO A 63 -1.22 9.88 6.63
N GLY A 64 -0.94 10.49 7.80
CA GLY A 64 -1.41 11.83 8.14
C GLY A 64 -0.74 12.97 7.36
N SER A 65 0.31 12.67 6.59
CA SER A 65 0.92 13.64 5.67
C SER A 65 0.25 13.65 4.30
N LEU A 66 -0.44 12.57 3.95
CA LEU A 66 -1.15 12.42 2.68
C LEU A 66 -2.65 12.70 2.82
N ALA A 67 -3.24 12.22 3.91
CA ALA A 67 -4.67 12.22 4.19
C ALA A 67 -4.98 12.91 5.52
N ARG A 68 -6.25 13.28 5.75
CA ARG A 68 -6.66 14.05 6.92
C ARG A 68 -6.59 13.21 8.19
N ALA A 69 -5.74 13.60 9.15
CA ALA A 69 -5.73 13.02 10.49
C ALA A 69 -6.82 13.64 11.39
N ARG A 70 -7.31 12.87 12.37
CA ARG A 70 -8.42 13.31 13.26
C ARG A 70 -8.09 14.57 14.08
N ASN A 71 -6.82 14.72 14.48
CA ASN A 71 -6.38 15.76 15.41
C ASN A 71 -5.69 16.96 14.73
N GLN A 72 -5.72 17.05 13.40
CA GLN A 72 -5.09 18.15 12.68
C GLN A 72 -6.03 19.36 12.60
N THR A 73 -5.53 20.50 13.10
CA THR A 73 -6.25 21.80 13.11
C THR A 73 -5.74 22.77 12.04
N GLN A 74 -4.71 22.41 11.28
CA GLN A 74 -4.13 23.24 10.22
C GLN A 74 -5.08 23.37 9.02
N GLU A 75 -4.90 24.45 8.25
CA GLU A 75 -5.61 24.66 6.99
C GLU A 75 -5.06 23.72 5.92
N LEU A 76 -5.93 22.88 5.34
CA LEU A 76 -5.58 21.83 4.37
C LEU A 76 -4.46 20.90 4.88
N PRO A 77 -4.69 20.12 5.95
CA PRO A 77 -3.68 19.30 6.59
C PRO A 77 -3.37 18.00 5.82
N TYR A 78 -3.65 17.97 4.52
CA TYR A 78 -3.58 16.82 3.62
C TYR A 78 -3.12 17.28 2.24
N LEU A 79 -2.75 16.34 1.38
CA LEU A 79 -2.23 16.61 0.05
C LEU A 79 -3.33 17.18 -0.88
N VAL A 80 -3.06 18.35 -1.47
CA VAL A 80 -3.96 19.01 -2.44
C VAL A 80 -3.26 19.26 -3.78
N TRP A 81 -4.02 19.60 -4.82
CA TRP A 81 -3.47 19.74 -6.17
C TRP A 81 -2.45 20.88 -6.33
N LYS A 82 -2.56 21.97 -5.54
CA LYS A 82 -1.57 23.06 -5.56
C LYS A 82 -0.19 22.63 -5.06
N ASP A 83 -0.12 21.51 -4.34
CA ASP A 83 1.13 20.96 -3.83
C ASP A 83 1.94 20.24 -4.92
N LEU A 84 1.38 20.12 -6.14
CA LEU A 84 2.00 19.46 -7.28
C LEU A 84 2.43 20.44 -8.37
N SER A 85 3.67 20.30 -8.83
CA SER A 85 4.14 20.85 -10.09
C SER A 85 4.43 19.70 -11.05
N ILE A 86 3.70 19.64 -12.16
CA ILE A 86 3.77 18.54 -13.12
C ILE A 86 4.46 19.02 -14.39
N GLU A 87 5.52 18.34 -14.78
CA GLU A 87 6.37 18.68 -15.91
C GLU A 87 6.47 17.55 -16.92
N ARG A 88 6.45 17.91 -18.20
CA ARG A 88 6.87 17.03 -19.29
C ARG A 88 8.38 16.97 -19.36
N THR A 89 8.90 15.81 -19.77
CA THR A 89 10.30 15.66 -20.13
C THR A 89 10.48 15.65 -21.65
N GLU A 90 11.72 15.57 -22.12
CA GLU A 90 12.05 15.41 -23.54
C GLU A 90 11.60 14.05 -24.11
N ILE A 91 11.41 13.06 -23.24
CA ILE A 91 10.97 11.72 -23.61
C ILE A 91 9.44 11.70 -23.52
N VAL A 92 8.77 11.44 -24.65
CA VAL A 92 7.30 11.33 -24.70
C VAL A 92 6.83 10.23 -23.75
N GLY A 93 5.80 10.55 -22.96
CA GLY A 93 5.27 9.67 -21.91
C GLY A 93 6.04 9.70 -20.60
N LYS A 94 7.22 10.35 -20.51
CA LYS A 94 7.88 10.58 -19.22
C LYS A 94 7.52 11.95 -18.64
N PHE A 95 7.12 11.92 -17.37
CA PHE A 95 6.71 13.07 -16.60
C PHE A 95 7.51 13.16 -15.30
N ILE A 96 7.62 14.37 -14.77
CA ILE A 96 8.19 14.62 -13.44
C ILE A 96 7.11 15.32 -12.63
N VAL A 97 6.88 14.86 -11.41
CA VAL A 97 5.99 15.53 -10.46
C VAL A 97 6.82 15.97 -9.27
N ARG A 98 6.96 17.28 -9.07
CA ARG A 98 7.45 17.82 -7.80
C ARG A 98 6.27 17.94 -6.86
N MET A 99 6.39 17.33 -5.69
CA MET A 99 5.33 17.28 -4.69
C MET A 99 5.84 17.88 -3.38
N THR A 100 5.11 18.85 -2.84
CA THR A 100 5.41 19.46 -1.55
C THR A 100 4.47 18.92 -0.46
N ILE A 101 5.02 18.16 0.47
CA ILE A 101 4.31 17.70 1.66
C ILE A 101 4.42 18.78 2.73
N ARG A 102 3.33 19.51 2.95
CA ARG A 102 3.25 20.60 3.93
C ARG A 102 3.20 20.13 5.38
N ASN A 103 2.77 18.89 5.63
CA ASN A 103 2.44 18.42 6.98
C ASN A 103 3.13 17.09 7.30
N LEU A 104 4.42 17.15 7.62
CA LEU A 104 5.17 15.95 7.97
C LEU A 104 4.99 15.53 9.43
N LYS A 105 4.74 16.47 10.34
CA LYS A 105 4.67 16.20 11.78
C LYS A 105 3.64 17.10 12.44
N THR A 106 2.50 16.52 12.80
CA THR A 106 1.36 17.26 13.39
C THR A 106 0.86 16.67 14.69
N ASN A 107 1.54 15.66 15.24
CA ASN A 107 1.07 14.93 16.42
C ASN A 107 1.53 15.57 17.75
N SER A 108 1.88 16.86 17.77
CA SER A 108 2.12 17.54 19.04
C SER A 108 0.77 17.81 19.73
N PRO A 109 0.61 17.44 21.02
CA PRO A 109 -0.59 17.76 21.79
C PRO A 109 -0.76 19.27 22.00
N ASP A 110 0.31 20.04 21.89
CA ASP A 110 0.27 21.50 21.86
C ASP A 110 0.18 22.01 20.40
N PRO A 111 -0.91 22.70 20.02
CA PRO A 111 -1.10 23.26 18.69
C PRO A 111 -0.06 24.31 18.28
N GLU A 112 0.51 25.06 19.23
CA GLU A 112 1.56 26.05 18.92
C GLU A 112 2.89 25.37 18.63
N ALA A 113 3.29 24.39 19.44
CA ALA A 113 4.43 23.53 19.15
C ALA A 113 4.24 22.68 17.88
N ALA A 114 3.01 22.26 17.56
CA ALA A 114 2.71 21.56 16.31
C ALA A 114 3.01 22.43 15.08
N ARG A 115 2.76 23.75 15.16
CA ARG A 115 3.03 24.68 14.06
C ARG A 115 4.51 24.96 13.90
N SER A 116 5.26 25.12 15.00
CA SER A 116 6.70 25.38 14.94
C SER A 116 7.53 24.16 14.56
N GLN A 117 7.04 22.94 14.80
CA GLN A 117 7.72 21.69 14.42
C GLN A 117 7.30 21.15 13.05
N ASN A 118 6.34 21.79 12.38
CA ASN A 118 5.86 21.29 11.12
C ASN A 118 6.90 21.54 10.03
N ARG A 119 7.49 20.46 9.52
CA ARG A 119 8.47 20.51 8.43
C ARG A 119 7.76 20.31 7.09
N GLU A 120 8.18 21.08 6.10
CA GLU A 120 7.83 20.85 4.71
C GLU A 120 8.90 20.00 4.02
N LEU A 121 8.47 19.10 3.14
CA LEU A 121 9.37 18.30 2.33
C LEU A 121 8.90 18.37 0.89
N THR A 122 9.79 18.82 0.01
CA THR A 122 9.56 18.76 -1.43
C THR A 122 10.34 17.59 -1.99
N ILE A 123 9.62 16.68 -2.65
CA ILE A 123 10.21 15.52 -3.32
C ILE A 123 9.96 15.58 -4.82
N SER A 124 10.89 15.04 -5.60
CA SER A 124 10.72 14.83 -7.04
C SER A 124 10.35 13.37 -7.31
N LEU A 125 9.18 13.17 -7.91
CA LEU A 125 8.67 11.87 -8.33
C LEU A 125 8.94 11.70 -9.82
N HIS A 126 9.75 10.70 -10.14
CA HIS A 126 10.08 10.35 -11.52
C HIS A 126 9.26 9.16 -11.98
N CYS A 127 9.00 9.09 -13.29
CA CYS A 127 8.46 7.87 -13.88
C CYS A 127 9.52 6.74 -13.81
N PRO A 128 9.09 5.47 -13.69
CA PRO A 128 10.00 4.35 -13.63
C PRO A 128 10.86 4.25 -14.87
N ALA A 129 12.08 3.73 -14.70
CA ALA A 129 13.00 3.52 -15.81
C ALA A 129 12.54 2.40 -16.75
N GLY A 130 12.00 1.33 -16.18
CA GLY A 130 11.47 0.16 -16.89
C GLY A 130 9.95 0.19 -17.07
N GLN A 131 9.48 -0.50 -18.11
CA GLN A 131 8.06 -0.61 -18.42
C GLN A 131 7.32 -1.61 -17.51
N LEU A 132 8.03 -2.54 -16.86
CA LEU A 132 7.43 -3.57 -15.99
C LEU A 132 6.92 -3.05 -14.64
N THR A 133 7.17 -1.77 -14.34
CA THR A 133 6.88 -1.16 -13.04
C THR A 133 5.97 0.05 -13.12
N PHE A 134 5.24 0.22 -14.25
CA PHE A 134 4.28 1.31 -14.41
C PHE A 134 3.24 1.38 -13.29
N GLU A 135 2.85 0.25 -12.71
CA GLU A 135 1.95 0.18 -11.56
C GLU A 135 2.45 0.93 -10.32
N LEU A 136 3.77 1.13 -10.22
CA LEU A 136 4.43 1.89 -9.17
C LEU A 136 4.71 3.34 -9.60
N SER A 137 4.25 3.76 -10.78
CA SER A 137 4.51 5.10 -11.28
C SER A 137 3.55 6.13 -10.68
N ALA A 138 4.01 6.84 -9.65
CA ALA A 138 3.25 7.94 -9.06
C ALA A 138 2.87 9.03 -10.08
N PRO A 139 3.76 9.52 -10.97
CA PRO A 139 3.39 10.53 -11.97
C PRO A 139 2.23 10.11 -12.88
N HIS A 140 2.27 8.89 -13.43
CA HIS A 140 1.20 8.41 -14.32
C HIS A 140 -0.11 8.21 -13.56
N ARG A 141 -0.08 7.70 -12.33
CA ARG A 141 -1.29 7.59 -11.49
C ARG A 141 -1.90 8.95 -11.15
N ILE A 142 -1.07 9.94 -10.79
CA ILE A 142 -1.51 11.31 -10.54
C ILE A 142 -2.20 11.90 -11.77
N LEU A 143 -1.58 11.75 -12.95
CA LEU A 143 -2.13 12.24 -14.21
C LEU A 143 -3.41 11.52 -14.61
N THR A 144 -3.49 10.21 -14.37
CA THR A 144 -4.71 9.40 -14.59
C THR A 144 -5.86 9.90 -13.74
N ILE A 145 -5.62 10.10 -12.43
CA ILE A 145 -6.62 10.66 -11.52
C ILE A 145 -7.04 12.07 -11.96
N ALA A 146 -6.09 12.89 -12.41
CA ALA A 146 -6.37 14.25 -12.87
C ALA A 146 -7.20 14.28 -14.17
N LEU A 147 -6.89 13.40 -15.12
CA LEU A 147 -7.66 13.23 -16.36
C LEU A 147 -9.07 12.73 -16.06
N ARG A 148 -9.22 11.68 -15.24
CA ARG A 148 -10.51 11.12 -14.86
C ARG A 148 -11.43 12.17 -14.22
N ARG A 149 -10.85 13.08 -13.43
CA ARG A 149 -11.58 14.19 -12.79
C ARG A 149 -11.75 15.42 -13.67
N GLY A 150 -11.17 15.45 -14.87
CA GLY A 150 -11.25 16.57 -15.80
C GLY A 150 -10.67 17.88 -15.26
N ILE A 151 -9.61 17.81 -14.42
CA ILE A 151 -9.09 18.99 -13.71
C ILE A 151 -7.90 19.65 -14.41
N LEU A 152 -7.36 19.04 -15.47
CA LEU A 152 -6.23 19.58 -16.20
C LEU A 152 -6.72 20.68 -17.15
N LYS A 153 -5.95 21.76 -17.25
CA LYS A 153 -6.27 22.91 -18.11
C LYS A 153 -5.91 22.57 -19.56
N LYS A 154 -6.89 22.64 -20.47
CA LYS A 154 -6.75 22.34 -21.91
C LYS A 154 -6.33 20.89 -22.24
N ILE A 155 -6.47 19.96 -21.28
CA ILE A 155 -6.15 18.54 -21.48
C ILE A 155 -7.32 17.73 -20.90
N ASN A 156 -8.03 17.02 -21.76
CA ASN A 156 -9.18 16.19 -21.42
C ASN A 156 -8.97 14.72 -21.78
N THR A 157 -8.01 14.42 -22.66
CA THR A 157 -7.76 13.07 -23.16
C THR A 157 -6.30 12.66 -22.95
N VAL A 158 -6.03 11.35 -23.01
CA VAL A 158 -4.66 10.81 -23.00
C VAL A 158 -3.88 11.31 -24.22
N ASP A 159 -4.53 11.42 -25.39
CA ASP A 159 -3.91 11.98 -26.60
C ASP A 159 -3.42 13.41 -26.41
N GLU A 160 -4.26 14.30 -25.86
CA GLU A 160 -3.88 15.67 -25.55
C GLU A 160 -2.76 15.70 -24.49
N LEU A 161 -2.82 14.77 -23.54
CA LEU A 161 -1.77 14.61 -22.54
C LEU A 161 -0.47 14.10 -23.13
N PHE A 162 -0.41 13.33 -24.21
CA PHE A 162 0.87 12.86 -24.76
C PHE A 162 1.43 13.78 -25.85
N ASN A 163 0.55 14.40 -26.63
CA ASN A 163 0.93 15.24 -27.77
C ASN A 163 1.09 16.73 -27.44
N GLY A 164 0.75 17.15 -26.22
CA GLY A 164 0.93 18.52 -25.75
C GLY A 164 2.40 18.97 -25.77
N LYS A 165 2.63 20.24 -26.10
CA LYS A 165 3.99 20.82 -26.23
C LYS A 165 4.39 21.66 -25.02
N GLU A 166 3.45 21.97 -24.15
CA GLU A 166 3.65 22.80 -22.97
C GLU A 166 4.48 22.04 -21.93
N LYS A 167 5.61 22.62 -21.49
CA LYS A 167 6.47 22.02 -20.46
C LYS A 167 5.70 21.70 -19.17
N PHE A 168 4.83 22.61 -18.74
CA PHE A 168 4.07 22.49 -17.49
C PHE A 168 2.64 22.06 -17.75
N ILE A 169 2.19 21.03 -17.03
CA ILE A 169 0.80 20.57 -17.02
C ILE A 169 0.10 21.26 -15.85
N VAL A 170 -0.88 22.11 -16.17
CA VAL A 170 -1.51 23.02 -15.19
C VAL A 170 -2.86 22.49 -14.73
N VAL A 171 -3.07 22.42 -13.42
CA VAL A 171 -4.38 22.15 -12.80
C VAL A 171 -5.24 23.42 -12.83
N LYS A 172 -6.54 23.27 -13.12
CA LYS A 172 -7.55 24.35 -13.10
C LYS A 172 -7.59 25.02 -11.72
N ASP A 173 -7.79 26.34 -11.70
CA ASP A 173 -7.70 27.14 -10.48
C ASP A 173 -8.73 26.71 -9.42
N GLU A 174 -9.95 26.33 -9.82
CA GLU A 174 -11.00 25.88 -8.89
C GLU A 174 -10.72 24.52 -8.22
N PHE A 175 -9.67 23.79 -8.65
CA PHE A 175 -9.28 22.49 -8.08
C PHE A 175 -8.01 22.56 -7.23
N LYS A 176 -7.30 23.68 -7.21
CA LYS A 176 -6.00 23.82 -6.52
C LYS A 176 -6.04 23.43 -5.04
N ASP A 177 -7.08 23.87 -4.32
CA ASP A 177 -7.25 23.58 -2.90
C ASP A 177 -8.02 22.29 -2.62
N LYS A 178 -8.41 21.54 -3.65
CA LYS A 178 -9.15 20.28 -3.48
C LYS A 178 -8.21 19.12 -3.14
N PRO A 179 -8.67 18.14 -2.34
CA PRO A 179 -7.86 16.99 -2.00
C PRO A 179 -7.50 16.14 -3.22
N ILE A 180 -6.28 15.60 -3.24
CA ILE A 180 -5.91 14.56 -4.20
C ILE A 180 -6.56 13.24 -3.80
N LEU A 181 -6.42 12.85 -2.54
CA LEU A 181 -6.99 11.62 -1.99
C LEU A 181 -8.39 11.89 -1.43
N LEU A 182 -9.41 11.36 -2.10
CA LEU A 182 -10.82 11.59 -1.75
C LEU A 182 -11.39 10.45 -0.91
N ALA A 183 -12.29 10.78 0.02
CA ALA A 183 -12.97 9.79 0.83
C ALA A 183 -13.94 8.95 -0.02
N GLY A 184 -14.18 7.70 0.39
CA GLY A 184 -15.27 6.91 -0.16
C GLY A 184 -16.63 7.33 0.42
N LYS A 185 -17.69 7.26 -0.40
CA LYS A 185 -19.08 7.28 0.05
C LYS A 185 -19.43 5.97 0.78
N LYS A 186 -20.66 5.87 1.32
CA LYS A 186 -21.15 4.67 2.01
C LYS A 186 -20.85 3.40 1.20
N ARG A 187 -20.28 2.40 1.88
CA ARG A 187 -19.87 1.10 1.31
C ARG A 187 -18.75 1.17 0.25
N GLY A 188 -18.09 2.30 0.07
CA GLY A 188 -16.97 2.44 -0.88
C GLY A 188 -17.38 2.33 -2.35
N LEU A 189 -18.65 2.56 -2.68
CA LEU A 189 -19.18 2.40 -4.05
C LEU A 189 -18.92 3.61 -4.96
N ALA A 190 -18.47 4.71 -4.40
CA ALA A 190 -18.17 5.97 -5.10
C ALA A 190 -17.25 6.82 -4.22
N ILE A 191 -16.63 7.85 -4.81
CA ILE A 191 -15.89 8.88 -4.07
C ILE A 191 -16.82 10.02 -3.61
N ASP A 192 -16.45 10.67 -2.51
CA ASP A 192 -17.02 11.93 -2.03
C ASP A 192 -16.09 13.09 -2.48
N ALA A 193 -16.49 13.78 -3.55
CA ALA A 193 -15.64 14.75 -4.27
C ALA A 193 -15.16 15.94 -3.44
N GLU A 194 -15.83 16.23 -2.32
CA GLU A 194 -15.54 17.38 -1.47
C GLU A 194 -14.84 17.00 -0.16
N LYS A 195 -14.69 15.69 0.13
CA LYS A 195 -14.10 15.24 1.40
C LYS A 195 -12.73 14.60 1.19
N PRO A 196 -11.70 15.07 1.93
CA PRO A 196 -10.43 14.39 1.96
C PRO A 196 -10.58 13.01 2.59
N MET A 197 -9.80 12.05 2.11
CA MET A 197 -9.66 10.75 2.74
C MET A 197 -9.15 10.91 4.18
N ALA A 198 -9.62 10.07 5.09
CA ALA A 198 -9.09 9.99 6.45
C ALA A 198 -7.78 9.19 6.48
N SER A 199 -6.82 9.57 7.32
CA SER A 199 -5.54 8.86 7.48
C SER A 199 -5.73 7.39 7.86
N ASP A 200 -6.70 7.09 8.72
CA ASP A 200 -6.97 5.74 9.21
C ASP A 200 -7.49 4.85 8.08
N ALA A 201 -8.26 5.43 7.15
CA ALA A 201 -8.80 4.72 5.99
C ALA A 201 -7.71 4.18 5.06
N LEU A 202 -6.54 4.85 4.99
CA LEU A 202 -5.39 4.35 4.22
C LEU A 202 -4.88 3.02 4.77
N THR A 203 -4.79 2.91 6.09
CA THR A 203 -4.36 1.69 6.77
C THR A 203 -5.43 0.62 6.71
N ASP A 204 -6.69 0.97 6.99
CA ASP A 204 -7.81 0.03 6.99
C ASP A 204 -8.04 -0.63 5.63
N TYR A 205 -8.00 0.17 4.55
CA TYR A 205 -8.19 -0.33 3.20
C TYR A 205 -7.06 -1.30 2.80
N MET A 206 -5.82 -0.93 3.09
CA MET A 206 -4.65 -1.79 2.84
C MET A 206 -4.71 -3.09 3.65
N GLN A 207 -5.10 -3.03 4.92
CA GLN A 207 -5.32 -4.23 5.75
C GLN A 207 -6.43 -5.12 5.22
N SER A 208 -7.47 -4.55 4.60
CA SER A 208 -8.48 -5.35 3.92
C SER A 208 -7.86 -6.10 2.76
N ARG A 209 -7.18 -5.41 1.84
CA ARG A 209 -6.59 -6.03 0.65
C ARG A 209 -5.51 -7.05 0.97
N ALA A 210 -4.65 -6.76 1.93
CA ALA A 210 -3.66 -7.69 2.42
C ALA A 210 -4.29 -9.01 2.92
N ARG A 211 -5.40 -8.91 3.67
CA ARG A 211 -6.12 -10.11 4.15
C ARG A 211 -6.82 -10.85 3.02
N ASP A 212 -7.42 -10.11 2.09
CA ASP A 212 -8.12 -10.68 0.94
C ASP A 212 -7.15 -11.50 0.06
N ILE A 213 -5.89 -11.06 -0.03
CA ILE A 213 -4.83 -11.81 -0.70
C ILE A 213 -4.12 -12.80 0.22
N GLY A 214 -4.57 -13.06 1.45
CA GLY A 214 -4.00 -14.09 2.32
C GLY A 214 -2.72 -13.73 3.09
N LEU A 215 -2.37 -12.45 3.23
CA LEU A 215 -1.27 -12.03 4.12
C LEU A 215 -1.69 -12.26 5.59
N ILE A 216 -0.92 -13.09 6.29
CA ILE A 216 -1.16 -13.47 7.69
C ILE A 216 -0.65 -12.43 8.68
N GLU A 217 0.35 -11.66 8.29
CA GLU A 217 0.91 -10.64 9.15
C GLU A 217 0.02 -9.40 9.20
N HIS A 218 -0.03 -8.75 10.36
CA HIS A 218 -0.69 -7.45 10.43
C HIS A 218 0.13 -6.44 9.63
N VAL A 219 -0.47 -5.86 8.61
CA VAL A 219 0.14 -4.80 7.82
C VAL A 219 -0.45 -3.46 8.23
N SER A 220 0.35 -2.40 8.22
CA SER A 220 -0.15 -1.03 8.31
C SER A 220 0.55 -0.16 7.28
N PHE A 221 0.07 1.06 7.06
CA PHE A 221 0.77 1.97 6.15
C PHE A 221 2.23 2.23 6.61
N TYR A 222 2.51 2.09 7.92
CA TYR A 222 3.87 2.12 8.46
C TYR A 222 4.73 0.93 8.02
N SER A 223 4.14 -0.19 7.57
CA SER A 223 4.90 -1.27 6.93
C SER A 223 5.57 -0.82 5.63
N PHE A 224 4.96 0.10 4.87
CA PHE A 224 5.62 0.77 3.73
C PHE A 224 6.73 1.68 4.20
N ARG A 225 6.40 2.62 5.08
CA ARG A 225 7.37 3.59 5.61
C ARG A 225 8.59 2.87 6.17
N ARG A 226 8.41 1.73 6.85
CA ARG A 226 9.53 0.94 7.37
C ARG A 226 10.40 0.31 6.29
N ASN A 227 9.78 -0.33 5.31
CA ASN A 227 10.54 -0.93 4.23
C ASN A 227 11.30 0.13 3.42
N THR A 228 10.64 1.25 3.11
CA THR A 228 11.27 2.38 2.40
C THR A 228 12.41 3.00 3.21
N ALA A 229 12.23 3.20 4.52
CA ALA A 229 13.27 3.71 5.39
C ALA A 229 14.54 2.84 5.35
N TYR A 230 14.34 1.52 5.34
CA TYR A 230 15.43 0.56 5.19
C TYR A 230 16.11 0.68 3.82
N SER A 231 15.36 0.63 2.71
CA SER A 231 15.94 0.78 1.36
C SER A 231 16.67 2.11 1.17
N LEU A 232 16.14 3.21 1.73
CA LEU A 232 16.80 4.52 1.70
C LEU A 232 18.10 4.51 2.51
N SER A 233 18.10 3.87 3.69
CA SER A 233 19.29 3.78 4.53
C SER A 233 20.39 2.97 3.86
N GLU A 234 20.02 1.89 3.16
CA GLU A 234 20.95 1.04 2.40
C GLU A 234 21.50 1.77 1.17
N SER A 235 20.66 2.50 0.44
CA SER A 235 21.04 3.12 -0.83
C SER A 235 21.71 4.48 -0.69
N LEU A 236 21.24 5.31 0.25
CA LEU A 236 21.66 6.71 0.41
C LEU A 236 22.44 6.96 1.71
N GLY A 237 22.50 5.96 2.58
CA GLY A 237 23.02 6.11 3.93
C GLY A 237 21.98 6.64 4.93
N PRO A 238 22.24 6.47 6.24
CA PRO A 238 21.27 6.76 7.30
C PRO A 238 20.96 8.26 7.44
N GLU A 239 21.93 9.15 7.21
CA GLU A 239 21.72 10.60 7.32
C GLU A 239 20.70 11.11 6.29
N MET A 240 20.87 10.71 5.03
CA MET A 240 19.95 11.06 3.96
C MET A 240 18.57 10.42 4.16
N ALA A 241 18.53 9.16 4.62
CA ALA A 241 17.28 8.51 4.98
C ALA A 241 16.53 9.25 6.10
N ARG A 242 17.22 9.73 7.14
CA ARG A 242 16.61 10.58 8.19
C ARG A 242 16.03 11.86 7.58
N ALA A 243 16.76 12.53 6.70
CA ALA A 243 16.31 13.76 6.06
C ALA A 243 15.05 13.56 5.21
N VAL A 244 15.01 12.52 4.37
CA VAL A 244 13.81 12.16 3.57
C VAL A 244 12.62 11.83 4.47
N MET A 245 12.85 11.13 5.59
CA MET A 245 11.78 10.79 6.54
C MET A 245 11.35 11.95 7.43
N ALA A 246 11.99 13.12 7.27
CA ALA A 246 11.87 14.30 8.11
C ALA A 246 12.16 14.03 9.60
N HIS A 247 13.00 13.04 9.88
CA HIS A 247 13.53 12.80 11.21
C HIS A 247 14.59 13.87 11.55
N ASP A 248 14.87 14.05 12.83
CA ASP A 248 16.01 14.87 13.23
C ASP A 248 17.34 14.19 12.80
N PRO A 249 18.35 14.93 12.29
CA PRO A 249 19.64 14.35 11.90
C PRO A 249 20.31 13.59 13.04
N SER A 250 20.13 14.05 14.28
CA SER A 250 20.66 13.42 15.49
C SER A 250 19.80 12.28 16.03
N SER A 251 18.62 12.06 15.42
CA SER A 251 17.66 11.08 15.90
C SER A 251 18.13 9.65 15.66
N VAL A 252 18.13 8.84 16.73
CA VAL A 252 18.34 7.39 16.66
C VAL A 252 17.07 6.61 16.28
N ILE A 253 15.99 7.31 15.89
CA ILE A 253 14.68 6.68 15.62
C ILE A 253 14.73 5.79 14.40
N LEU A 254 15.47 6.20 13.36
CA LEU A 254 15.73 5.38 12.18
C LEU A 254 16.35 4.04 12.62
N GLU A 255 17.37 4.10 13.45
CA GLU A 255 18.12 2.95 13.96
C GLU A 255 17.28 2.07 14.88
N LYS A 256 16.43 2.67 15.72
CA LYS A 256 15.65 2.00 16.77
C LYS A 256 14.32 1.37 16.30
N TYR A 257 13.74 1.89 15.22
CA TYR A 257 12.42 1.42 14.77
C TYR A 257 12.40 0.92 13.32
N TYR A 258 13.38 1.31 12.51
CA TYR A 258 13.36 1.06 11.07
C TYR A 258 14.48 0.11 10.62
N THR A 259 15.68 0.20 11.22
CA THR A 259 16.83 -0.65 10.83
C THR A 259 17.26 -1.67 11.90
N THR A 260 16.64 -1.66 13.10
CA THR A 260 17.02 -2.48 14.27
C THR A 260 16.96 -3.98 14.05
N ASN A 261 16.16 -4.44 13.08
CA ASN A 261 16.03 -5.86 12.80
C ASN A 261 17.19 -6.43 11.98
N ARG A 262 18.15 -5.60 11.54
CA ARG A 262 19.39 -6.06 10.95
C ARG A 262 20.52 -5.11 11.34
N THR A 263 21.26 -5.45 12.39
CA THR A 263 22.71 -5.43 12.18
C THR A 263 22.91 -6.24 10.90
N LEU A 264 23.20 -5.58 9.78
CA LEU A 264 23.71 -6.26 8.59
C LEU A 264 24.67 -7.30 9.15
N LEU A 265 24.35 -8.59 9.00
CA LEU A 265 25.26 -9.63 9.42
C LEU A 265 26.42 -9.50 8.46
N ILE A 266 27.36 -8.65 8.83
CA ILE A 266 28.55 -8.41 8.07
C ILE A 266 29.17 -9.79 7.95
N ASN A 267 29.34 -10.26 6.72
CA ASN A 267 30.06 -11.50 6.49
C ASN A 267 31.53 -11.24 6.85
N LEU A 268 31.83 -11.34 8.15
CA LEU A 268 33.15 -11.09 8.71
C LEU A 268 34.17 -12.06 8.11
N THR A 269 33.72 -13.24 7.66
CA THR A 269 34.54 -14.20 6.91
C THR A 269 34.92 -13.64 5.53
N ALA A 270 33.98 -13.11 4.75
CA ALA A 270 34.29 -12.47 3.46
C ALA A 270 35.25 -11.27 3.64
N ILE A 271 35.05 -10.46 4.68
CA ILE A 271 35.98 -9.38 5.06
C ILE A 271 37.36 -9.93 5.44
N ALA A 272 37.42 -10.95 6.29
CA ALA A 272 38.67 -11.51 6.80
C ALA A 272 39.49 -12.21 5.71
N VAL A 273 38.80 -12.85 4.74
CA VAL A 273 39.42 -13.58 3.62
C VAL A 273 39.71 -12.66 2.42
N ARG A 274 39.22 -11.40 2.45
CA ARG A 274 39.27 -10.46 1.32
C ARG A 274 38.62 -11.03 0.05
N GLU A 275 37.58 -11.84 0.23
CA GLU A 275 36.69 -12.15 -0.88
C GLU A 275 35.92 -10.88 -1.23
N ASP A 276 35.58 -10.71 -2.52
CA ASP A 276 34.73 -9.60 -2.93
C ASP A 276 33.50 -9.60 -2.04
N LEU A 277 33.25 -8.46 -1.37
CA LEU A 277 32.03 -8.19 -0.62
C LEU A 277 30.89 -8.04 -1.62
N THR A 278 30.57 -9.14 -2.30
CA THR A 278 29.18 -9.41 -2.60
C THR A 278 28.53 -9.47 -1.23
N ILE A 279 27.90 -8.36 -0.85
CA ILE A 279 26.92 -8.37 0.23
C ILE A 279 26.00 -9.50 -0.17
N ALA A 280 26.14 -10.66 0.47
CA ALA A 280 25.23 -11.75 0.26
C ALA A 280 23.87 -11.22 0.69
N THR A 281 23.09 -10.76 -0.28
CA THR A 281 21.70 -10.34 -0.11
C THR A 281 20.80 -11.54 0.21
N GLU A 282 21.39 -12.73 0.40
CA GLU A 282 20.73 -14.00 0.74
C GLU A 282 19.91 -13.96 2.03
N ASP A 283 20.12 -12.98 2.93
CA ASP A 283 19.32 -12.81 4.15
C ASP A 283 18.23 -11.73 4.04
N GLN A 284 17.77 -11.39 2.83
CA GLN A 284 16.44 -10.78 2.70
C GLN A 284 15.40 -11.79 3.19
N LEU A 285 15.00 -11.67 4.46
CA LEU A 285 13.80 -12.28 5.04
C LEU A 285 12.77 -12.44 3.92
N PRO A 286 12.28 -13.67 3.69
CA PRO A 286 11.43 -13.94 2.55
C PRO A 286 10.30 -12.92 2.53
N PRO A 287 10.04 -12.24 1.40
CA PRO A 287 8.91 -11.32 1.26
C PRO A 287 7.67 -11.88 1.96
N LEU A 288 6.85 -11.04 2.60
CA LEU A 288 5.59 -11.48 3.21
C LEU A 288 4.70 -12.22 2.21
N ALA A 289 4.85 -11.90 0.93
CA ALA A 289 4.25 -12.60 -0.20
C ALA A 289 4.59 -14.10 -0.23
N LEU A 290 5.76 -14.52 0.28
CA LEU A 290 6.18 -15.92 0.34
C LEU A 290 5.58 -16.68 1.53
N THR A 291 5.06 -15.99 2.55
CA THR A 291 4.34 -16.61 3.69
C THR A 291 2.83 -16.43 3.61
N LYS A 292 2.34 -15.90 2.49
CA LYS A 292 0.91 -15.81 2.15
C LYS A 292 0.23 -17.19 2.19
N LEU A 293 -1.03 -17.19 2.60
CA LEU A 293 -1.91 -18.37 2.48
C LEU A 293 -2.39 -18.53 1.04
N ASN A 294 -2.37 -19.77 0.55
CA ASN A 294 -2.99 -20.10 -0.73
C ASN A 294 -4.52 -20.15 -0.62
N ASP A 295 -5.22 -20.15 -1.75
CA ASP A 295 -6.70 -20.12 -1.77
C ASP A 295 -7.34 -21.30 -1.04
N GLY A 296 -6.72 -22.48 -1.06
CA GLY A 296 -7.19 -23.65 -0.31
C GLY A 296 -7.13 -23.41 1.19
N GLN A 297 -5.98 -22.92 1.69
CA GLN A 297 -5.77 -22.57 3.08
C GLN A 297 -6.72 -21.45 3.54
N ILE A 298 -6.98 -20.45 2.70
CA ILE A 298 -7.93 -19.38 3.00
C ILE A 298 -9.36 -19.94 3.14
N ARG A 299 -9.76 -20.89 2.27
CA ARG A 299 -11.09 -21.53 2.35
C ARG A 299 -11.25 -22.37 3.62
N GLU A 300 -10.20 -23.09 4.03
CA GLU A 300 -10.19 -23.89 5.25
C GLU A 300 -10.18 -23.04 6.53
N LEU A 301 -9.66 -21.81 6.45
CA LEU A 301 -9.56 -20.90 7.59
C LEU A 301 -10.94 -20.52 8.17
N GLY A 302 -11.94 -20.32 7.31
CA GLY A 302 -13.29 -19.88 7.72
C GLY A 302 -13.96 -20.85 8.70
N PRO A 303 -14.10 -22.14 8.38
CA PRO A 303 -14.63 -23.16 9.29
C PRO A 303 -13.84 -23.25 10.61
N VAL A 304 -12.51 -23.23 10.55
CA VAL A 304 -11.65 -23.32 11.75
C VAL A 304 -11.88 -22.12 12.68
N LEU A 305 -11.96 -20.91 12.12
CA LEU A 305 -12.23 -19.70 12.90
C LEU A 305 -13.62 -19.72 13.54
N ASN A 306 -14.63 -20.20 12.82
CA ASN A 306 -15.98 -20.31 13.37
C ASN A 306 -16.02 -21.31 14.52
N GLN A 307 -15.37 -22.47 14.37
CA GLN A 307 -15.28 -23.46 15.45
C GLN A 307 -14.58 -22.90 16.69
N LEU A 308 -13.42 -22.24 16.52
CA LEU A 308 -12.69 -21.64 17.62
C LEU A 308 -13.48 -20.49 18.27
N PHE A 309 -14.17 -19.68 17.46
CA PHE A 309 -15.05 -18.62 17.97
C PHE A 309 -16.16 -19.19 18.85
N MET A 310 -16.84 -20.27 18.42
CA MET A 310 -17.88 -20.92 19.23
C MET A 310 -17.32 -21.46 20.54
N GLN A 311 -16.14 -22.10 20.51
CA GLN A 311 -15.45 -22.55 21.73
C GLN A 311 -15.10 -21.39 22.68
N LEU A 312 -14.65 -20.26 22.13
CA LEU A 312 -14.38 -19.06 22.93
C LEU A 312 -15.64 -18.46 23.53
N CYS A 313 -16.77 -18.50 22.81
CA CYS A 313 -18.07 -18.07 23.34
C CYS A 313 -18.55 -18.98 24.48
N GLU A 314 -18.46 -20.30 24.31
CA GLU A 314 -18.87 -21.27 25.33
C GLU A 314 -17.99 -21.21 26.59
N GLY A 315 -16.69 -20.94 26.42
CA GLY A 315 -15.74 -20.84 27.53
C GLY A 315 -15.65 -19.47 28.20
N ASP A 316 -16.40 -18.48 27.74
CA ASP A 316 -16.37 -17.13 28.25
C ASP A 316 -17.51 -16.89 29.25
N GLU A 317 -17.22 -17.04 30.55
CA GLU A 317 -18.19 -16.83 31.65
C GLU A 317 -18.83 -15.44 31.65
N GLU A 318 -18.18 -14.43 31.05
CA GLU A 318 -18.68 -13.06 30.94
C GLU A 318 -19.42 -12.80 29.62
N TYR A 319 -19.64 -13.83 28.80
CA TYR A 319 -20.34 -13.67 27.54
C TYR A 319 -21.81 -13.27 27.81
N PRO A 320 -22.29 -12.15 27.23
CA PRO A 320 -23.60 -11.60 27.59
C PRO A 320 -24.74 -12.38 26.90
N HIS A 321 -25.00 -13.62 27.33
CA HIS A 321 -26.04 -14.49 26.75
C HIS A 321 -27.45 -13.86 26.77
N GLU A 322 -27.75 -13.05 27.77
CA GLU A 322 -29.02 -12.31 27.91
C GLU A 322 -28.87 -10.80 27.70
N GLY A 323 -27.67 -10.32 27.35
CA GLY A 323 -27.40 -8.90 27.16
C GLY A 323 -28.04 -8.33 25.88
N THR A 324 -27.92 -7.00 25.75
CA THR A 324 -28.41 -6.28 24.58
C THR A 324 -27.72 -6.75 23.30
N LYS A 325 -28.38 -6.56 22.14
CA LYS A 325 -27.78 -6.86 20.83
C LYS A 325 -26.43 -6.15 20.62
N ALA A 326 -26.27 -4.95 21.17
CA ALA A 326 -25.04 -4.18 21.07
C ALA A 326 -23.90 -4.80 21.91
N GLU A 327 -24.19 -5.24 23.13
CA GLU A 327 -23.21 -5.89 24.01
C GLU A 327 -22.73 -7.23 23.44
N LYS A 328 -23.66 -8.06 22.95
CA LYS A 328 -23.34 -9.31 22.24
C LYS A 328 -22.45 -9.05 21.03
N LYS A 329 -22.85 -8.12 20.16
CA LYS A 329 -22.07 -7.75 18.97
C LYS A 329 -20.66 -7.27 19.34
N ASN A 330 -20.54 -6.49 20.42
CA ASN A 330 -19.24 -6.02 20.89
C ASN A 330 -18.37 -7.17 21.43
N ARG A 331 -18.95 -8.10 22.20
CA ARG A 331 -18.21 -9.25 22.72
C ARG A 331 -17.81 -10.22 21.62
N ASP A 332 -18.73 -10.52 20.69
CA ASP A 332 -18.45 -11.31 19.49
C ASP A 332 -17.27 -10.74 18.71
N ARG A 333 -17.25 -9.42 18.54
CA ARG A 333 -16.15 -8.71 17.87
C ARG A 333 -14.82 -8.95 18.56
N VAL A 334 -14.77 -8.92 19.90
CA VAL A 334 -13.54 -9.17 20.67
C VAL A 334 -13.11 -10.64 20.53
N LEU A 335 -14.03 -11.59 20.69
CA LEU A 335 -13.74 -13.02 20.62
C LEU A 335 -13.32 -13.46 19.22
N ARG A 336 -13.97 -12.97 18.15
CA ARG A 336 -13.56 -13.21 16.76
C ARG A 336 -12.14 -12.70 16.48
N ARG A 337 -11.78 -11.53 17.03
CA ARG A 337 -10.40 -11.00 16.92
C ARG A 337 -9.40 -11.89 17.66
N ALA A 338 -9.77 -12.41 18.83
CA ALA A 338 -8.93 -13.32 19.59
C ALA A 338 -8.73 -14.65 18.85
N ALA A 339 -9.81 -15.25 18.36
CA ALA A 339 -9.78 -16.47 17.53
C ALA A 339 -8.86 -16.28 16.32
N TRP A 340 -9.07 -15.19 15.57
CA TRP A 340 -8.26 -14.84 14.40
C TRP A 340 -6.77 -14.74 14.72
N ARG A 341 -6.41 -14.00 15.77
CA ARG A 341 -5.00 -13.85 16.19
C ARG A 341 -4.37 -15.18 16.61
N SER A 342 -5.14 -16.05 17.27
CA SER A 342 -4.65 -17.36 17.69
C SER A 342 -4.36 -18.24 16.48
N VAL A 343 -5.35 -18.41 15.58
CA VAL A 343 -5.21 -19.28 14.41
C VAL A 343 -4.09 -18.79 13.49
N LEU A 344 -4.00 -17.49 13.23
CA LEU A 344 -2.91 -16.95 12.41
C LEU A 344 -1.55 -17.11 13.04
N LYS A 345 -1.44 -17.02 14.37
CA LYS A 345 -0.19 -17.28 15.08
C LYS A 345 0.23 -18.74 14.91
N ASP A 346 -0.70 -19.68 15.06
CA ASP A 346 -0.42 -21.11 14.91
C ASP A 346 -0.02 -21.45 13.47
N ILE A 347 -0.74 -20.90 12.49
CA ILE A 347 -0.39 -21.04 11.06
C ILE A 347 0.99 -20.46 10.76
N ARG A 348 1.31 -19.28 11.29
CA ARG A 348 2.64 -18.65 11.12
C ARG A 348 3.73 -19.54 11.68
N THR A 349 3.55 -20.06 12.90
CA THR A 349 4.52 -20.96 13.53
C THR A 349 4.70 -22.22 12.68
N ALA A 350 3.60 -22.86 12.27
CA ALA A 350 3.65 -24.06 11.43
C ALA A 350 4.31 -23.80 10.07
N GLN A 351 4.05 -22.66 9.43
CA GLN A 351 4.73 -22.29 8.19
C GLN A 351 6.22 -22.07 8.43
N THR A 352 6.60 -21.32 9.47
CA THR A 352 8.02 -21.04 9.75
C THR A 352 8.81 -22.32 10.05
N GLU A 353 8.17 -23.31 10.67
CA GLU A 353 8.81 -24.60 11.00
C GLU A 353 8.90 -25.57 9.80
N ASN A 354 7.94 -25.51 8.87
CA ASN A 354 7.82 -26.51 7.79
C ASN A 354 8.21 -26.00 6.39
N LEU A 355 8.39 -24.68 6.21
CA LEU A 355 8.64 -24.10 4.89
C LEU A 355 10.03 -24.51 4.38
N THR A 356 10.04 -25.26 3.28
CA THR A 356 11.27 -25.74 2.63
C THR A 356 11.84 -24.71 1.66
N ILE A 357 13.14 -24.83 1.34
CA ILE A 357 13.81 -23.98 0.33
C ILE A 357 13.15 -24.15 -1.04
N GLU A 358 12.73 -25.38 -1.39
CA GLU A 358 12.06 -25.66 -2.66
C GLU A 358 10.70 -24.98 -2.75
N GLU A 359 9.91 -24.99 -1.67
CA GLU A 359 8.65 -24.26 -1.61
C GLU A 359 8.84 -22.74 -1.68
N ILE A 360 9.89 -22.21 -1.04
CA ILE A 360 10.25 -20.78 -1.13
C ILE A 360 10.53 -20.40 -2.59
N ARG A 361 11.34 -21.22 -3.30
CA ARG A 361 11.66 -20.99 -4.71
C ARG A 361 10.43 -21.12 -5.61
N ALA A 362 9.59 -22.14 -5.38
CA ALA A 362 8.35 -22.31 -6.12
C ALA A 362 7.42 -21.10 -5.95
N ARG A 363 7.21 -20.64 -4.71
CA ARG A 363 6.43 -19.44 -4.42
C ARG A 363 7.04 -18.19 -5.05
N ALA A 364 8.36 -18.03 -5.03
CA ALA A 364 9.02 -16.90 -5.68
C ALA A 364 8.76 -16.87 -7.19
N ASN A 365 8.79 -18.04 -7.85
CA ASN A 365 8.45 -18.16 -9.27
C ASN A 365 6.97 -17.85 -9.54
N ASP A 366 6.06 -18.33 -8.68
CA ASP A 366 4.63 -18.04 -8.79
C ASP A 366 4.34 -16.54 -8.61
N LEU A 367 5.05 -15.88 -7.69
CA LEU A 367 4.96 -14.42 -7.50
C LEU A 367 5.40 -13.65 -8.74
N GLN A 368 6.50 -14.08 -9.37
CA GLN A 368 6.96 -13.49 -10.63
C GLN A 368 5.95 -13.73 -11.76
N ALA A 369 5.32 -14.90 -11.81
CA ALA A 369 4.31 -15.21 -12.81
C ALA A 369 3.02 -14.39 -12.65
N MET A 370 2.56 -14.14 -11.41
CA MET A 370 1.35 -13.34 -11.15
C MET A 370 1.51 -11.87 -11.58
N HIS A 371 2.71 -11.30 -11.45
CA HIS A 371 3.03 -9.94 -11.91
C HIS A 371 2.91 -9.76 -13.44
N ASN A 372 2.76 -10.85 -14.19
CA ASN A 372 2.56 -10.76 -15.62
C ASN A 372 1.13 -10.35 -16.00
N GLU A 373 0.11 -10.39 -15.14
CA GLU A 373 -1.27 -10.15 -15.59
C GLU A 373 -1.51 -8.69 -16.05
N PHE A 374 -1.15 -7.69 -15.23
CA PHE A 374 -1.22 -6.28 -15.65
C PHE A 374 -0.34 -6.03 -16.89
N ASN A 375 0.87 -6.58 -16.85
CA ASN A 375 1.84 -6.54 -17.93
C ASN A 375 1.31 -7.15 -19.24
N LEU A 376 0.55 -8.24 -19.19
CA LEU A 376 -0.10 -8.86 -20.35
C LEU A 376 -1.20 -7.95 -20.91
N ARG A 377 -1.97 -7.28 -20.06
CA ARG A 377 -2.97 -6.29 -20.52
C ARG A 377 -2.33 -5.07 -21.14
N LEU A 378 -1.25 -4.58 -20.53
CA LEU A 378 -0.43 -3.51 -21.07
C LEU A 378 0.07 -3.87 -22.48
N LEU A 379 0.58 -5.09 -22.67
CA LEU A 379 0.97 -5.60 -23.99
C LEU A 379 -0.21 -5.63 -24.95
N ALA A 380 -1.35 -6.17 -24.55
CA ALA A 380 -2.52 -6.28 -25.40
C ALA A 380 -3.01 -4.91 -25.86
N GLN A 381 -3.11 -3.95 -24.94
CA GLN A 381 -3.51 -2.57 -25.23
C GLN A 381 -2.49 -1.87 -26.13
N ALA A 382 -1.19 -1.99 -25.83
CA ALA A 382 -0.14 -1.39 -26.65
C ALA A 382 -0.09 -2.00 -28.07
N LYS A 383 -0.30 -3.31 -28.22
CA LYS A 383 -0.41 -3.97 -29.53
C LYS A 383 -1.62 -3.45 -30.31
N HIS A 384 -2.78 -3.32 -29.65
CA HIS A 384 -3.98 -2.77 -30.28
C HIS A 384 -3.78 -1.33 -30.80
N GLU A 385 -3.04 -0.49 -30.06
CA GLU A 385 -2.68 0.86 -30.51
C GLU A 385 -1.71 0.85 -31.71
N LEU A 386 -0.72 -0.04 -31.71
CA LEU A 386 0.28 -0.15 -32.77
C LEU A 386 -0.30 -0.73 -34.06
N ASP A 387 -1.27 -1.64 -33.96
CA ASP A 387 -1.81 -2.38 -35.11
C ASP A 387 -3.00 -1.69 -35.78
N GLY A 388 -3.56 -0.62 -35.19
CA GLY A 388 -4.56 0.24 -35.83
C GLY A 388 -5.85 -0.49 -36.25
N HIS A 389 -6.83 -0.54 -35.34
CA HIS A 389 -8.21 -1.01 -35.60
C HIS A 389 -8.32 -2.43 -36.18
N SER A 390 -8.08 -3.44 -35.33
CA SER A 390 -8.74 -4.73 -35.52
C SER A 390 -9.19 -5.28 -34.17
N SER A 391 -10.51 -5.37 -34.00
CA SER A 391 -11.15 -5.90 -32.80
C SER A 391 -11.04 -7.43 -32.80
N HIS A 392 -10.18 -7.98 -31.94
CA HIS A 392 -10.25 -9.38 -31.55
C HIS A 392 -10.55 -9.49 -30.06
N ASP A 393 -11.71 -10.09 -29.79
CA ASP A 393 -12.25 -10.45 -28.49
C ASP A 393 -11.63 -11.79 -28.08
N ASP A 394 -10.68 -11.75 -27.14
CA ASP A 394 -10.07 -12.95 -26.56
C ASP A 394 -10.64 -13.21 -25.16
N GLY A 395 -11.29 -14.36 -25.02
CA GLY A 395 -11.94 -14.82 -23.82
C GLY A 395 -10.96 -15.12 -22.68
N ALA A 396 -11.21 -14.53 -21.51
CA ALA A 396 -10.52 -14.84 -20.28
C ALA A 396 -11.23 -15.97 -19.52
N THR A 397 -10.44 -16.91 -19.01
CA THR A 397 -10.85 -18.04 -18.17
C THR A 397 -11.33 -17.60 -16.78
N ASP A 398 -12.52 -18.09 -16.40
CA ASP A 398 -13.19 -17.84 -15.14
C ASP A 398 -12.42 -18.39 -13.92
N ALA A 399 -12.04 -17.50 -13.01
CA ALA A 399 -11.68 -17.86 -11.63
C ALA A 399 -12.87 -17.49 -10.71
N ALA A 400 -13.52 -18.51 -10.15
CA ALA A 400 -14.66 -18.34 -9.25
C ALA A 400 -14.25 -17.58 -7.97
N GLY A 401 -14.71 -16.33 -7.86
CA GLY A 401 -14.55 -15.50 -6.67
C GLY A 401 -15.40 -16.02 -5.52
N VAL A 402 -14.76 -16.34 -4.39
CA VAL A 402 -15.43 -16.66 -3.12
C VAL A 402 -15.98 -15.36 -2.52
N ASP A 403 -17.28 -15.35 -2.21
CA ASP A 403 -17.94 -14.22 -1.57
C ASP A 403 -17.72 -14.24 -0.04
N PHE A 404 -16.85 -13.35 0.45
CA PHE A 404 -16.58 -13.16 1.87
C PHE A 404 -17.55 -12.16 2.56
N ASN A 405 -18.66 -11.77 1.94
CA ASN A 405 -19.58 -10.74 2.47
C ASN A 405 -20.48 -11.17 3.65
N GLN A 406 -20.18 -12.23 4.41
CA GLN A 406 -20.82 -12.42 5.72
C GLN A 406 -20.14 -11.54 6.79
N ASP A 407 -20.62 -10.29 6.85
CA ASP A 407 -20.54 -9.30 7.93
C ASP A 407 -19.43 -9.46 8.99
N PHE A 408 -18.20 -9.16 8.61
CA PHE A 408 -17.16 -8.66 9.52
C PHE A 408 -17.10 -7.12 9.48
N HIS A 409 -18.20 -6.45 9.80
CA HIS A 409 -18.18 -5.00 9.97
C HIS A 409 -17.32 -4.62 11.19
N LYS A 410 -16.14 -4.03 10.93
CA LYS A 410 -15.20 -3.51 11.92
C LYS A 410 -15.36 -1.99 12.05
N ASP A 411 -15.82 -1.55 13.21
CA ASP A 411 -15.44 -0.24 13.74
C ASP A 411 -14.29 -0.45 14.73
N ASN A 412 -13.23 0.34 14.58
CA ASN A 412 -12.01 0.27 15.37
C ASN A 412 -11.77 1.61 16.08
N GLU A 413 -11.97 1.61 17.40
CA GLU A 413 -11.14 2.42 18.30
C GLU A 413 -9.77 1.75 18.39
N GLU A 414 -8.98 1.84 17.31
CA GLU A 414 -7.54 1.67 17.44
C GLU A 414 -6.98 3.01 17.89
N THR A 415 -6.33 3.01 19.05
CA THR A 415 -5.50 4.15 19.45
C THR A 415 -4.49 4.39 18.33
N PRO A 416 -4.44 5.61 17.75
CA PRO A 416 -3.45 5.96 16.75
C PRO A 416 -2.07 5.50 17.23
N GLU A 417 -1.32 4.80 16.36
CA GLU A 417 0.04 4.40 16.69
C GLU A 417 0.81 5.67 17.10
N PRO A 418 1.27 5.78 18.36
CA PRO A 418 1.89 7.00 18.85
C PRO A 418 3.17 7.27 18.06
N ASP A 419 3.36 8.53 17.65
CA ASP A 419 4.51 8.93 16.82
C ASP A 419 5.82 8.56 17.52
N ALA A 420 6.69 7.85 16.79
CA ALA A 420 8.01 7.44 17.27
C ALA A 420 8.87 8.63 17.69
N GLU A 421 8.64 9.81 17.09
CA GLU A 421 9.35 11.06 17.40
C GLU A 421 8.77 11.87 18.56
N ASN A 422 7.49 11.74 18.91
CA ASN A 422 6.91 12.41 20.08
C ASN A 422 7.54 11.92 21.39
N GLN A 423 8.25 10.79 21.35
CA GLN A 423 9.03 10.27 22.46
C GLN A 423 10.38 10.99 22.66
N PHE A 424 10.81 11.87 21.74
CA PHE A 424 12.20 12.36 21.69
C PHE A 424 12.40 13.82 21.24
N ALA A 425 11.35 14.64 21.17
CA ALA A 425 11.44 16.01 20.62
C ALA A 425 12.13 17.04 21.54
N GLU A 426 13.44 17.26 21.38
CA GLU A 426 14.15 18.52 21.63
C GLU A 426 15.33 18.61 20.63
N GLN A 427 15.45 19.75 19.92
CA GLN A 427 16.61 20.21 19.11
C GLN A 427 16.65 19.96 17.57
N VAL A 428 16.11 20.96 16.82
CA VAL A 428 16.71 21.77 15.71
C VAL A 428 17.47 21.07 14.55
N GLU A 429 17.48 21.48 13.27
CA GLU A 429 16.64 22.15 12.24
C GLU A 429 17.62 22.59 11.12
N SER A 430 17.43 22.18 9.86
CA SER A 430 17.73 22.96 8.62
C SER A 430 17.50 22.10 7.38
N GLY A 431 16.82 22.66 6.36
CA GLY A 431 16.26 21.93 5.23
C GLY A 431 17.11 21.95 3.96
N GLU A 432 17.10 20.82 3.25
CA GLU A 432 17.63 20.63 1.88
C GLU A 432 16.71 19.72 1.06
N VAL A 433 16.75 19.88 -0.27
CA VAL A 433 15.90 19.16 -1.24
C VAL A 433 16.64 17.93 -1.74
N ILE A 434 15.97 16.77 -1.69
CA ILE A 434 16.58 15.45 -1.90
C ILE A 434 15.89 14.74 -3.06
N GLU A 435 16.70 14.23 -3.99
CA GLU A 435 16.26 13.31 -5.04
C GLU A 435 16.35 11.86 -4.52
N THR A 436 15.26 11.10 -4.69
CA THR A 436 15.17 9.70 -4.26
C THR A 436 15.03 8.81 -5.49
N PHE A 437 15.76 7.68 -5.55
CA PHE A 437 15.37 6.36 -6.07
C PHE A 437 16.60 5.44 -6.19
N PRO A 438 16.46 4.15 -5.84
CA PRO A 438 16.62 3.13 -6.88
C PRO A 438 15.48 2.10 -6.90
N ASP A 439 15.08 1.69 -8.11
CA ASP A 439 14.14 0.60 -8.40
C ASP A 439 14.78 -0.76 -8.06
N GLU A 440 14.19 -1.52 -7.13
CA GLU A 440 14.62 -2.89 -6.76
C GLU A 440 14.09 -3.98 -7.72
N LEU A 441 13.39 -3.60 -8.79
CA LEU A 441 12.90 -4.56 -9.78
C LEU A 441 13.86 -4.57 -10.97
N TYR A 442 14.70 -5.60 -11.06
CA TYR A 442 15.53 -5.86 -12.22
C TYR A 442 14.65 -5.94 -13.48
N ASN A 443 15.05 -5.25 -14.55
CA ASN A 443 14.44 -5.39 -15.87
C ASN A 443 14.62 -6.85 -16.32
N ILE A 444 13.60 -7.67 -16.12
CA ILE A 444 13.55 -8.99 -16.73
C ILE A 444 13.25 -8.74 -18.22
N PRO A 445 14.10 -9.22 -19.15
CA PRO A 445 13.84 -9.07 -20.58
C PRO A 445 12.51 -9.75 -20.91
N GLY A 446 11.51 -8.97 -21.33
CA GLY A 446 10.22 -9.47 -21.80
C GLY A 446 9.73 -8.65 -22.99
N GLU A 447 8.68 -9.11 -23.68
CA GLU A 447 8.09 -8.41 -24.84
C GLU A 447 7.74 -6.94 -24.52
N ILE A 448 7.40 -6.65 -23.26
CA ILE A 448 7.09 -5.30 -22.76
C ILE A 448 8.29 -4.37 -22.81
N SER A 449 9.47 -4.89 -22.49
CA SER A 449 10.72 -4.10 -22.52
C SER A 449 11.10 -3.67 -23.93
N ALA A 450 10.58 -4.37 -24.96
CA ALA A 450 10.77 -4.01 -26.36
C ALA A 450 9.82 -2.91 -26.84
N LEU A 451 8.72 -2.63 -26.12
CA LEU A 451 7.79 -1.58 -26.49
C LEU A 451 8.40 -0.19 -26.29
N PRO A 452 8.16 0.76 -27.21
CA PRO A 452 8.49 2.17 -26.98
C PRO A 452 7.87 2.65 -25.67
N TYR A 453 8.64 3.35 -24.85
CA TYR A 453 8.20 3.81 -23.54
C TYR A 453 6.86 4.58 -23.60
N ALA A 454 6.72 5.45 -24.60
CA ALA A 454 5.50 6.26 -24.78
C ALA A 454 4.26 5.39 -25.00
N ALA A 455 4.35 4.32 -25.80
CA ALA A 455 3.24 3.41 -26.06
C ALA A 455 2.88 2.62 -24.79
N ALA A 456 3.90 2.11 -24.06
CA ALA A 456 3.67 1.40 -22.82
C ALA A 456 3.07 2.31 -21.72
N ALA A 457 3.58 3.54 -21.58
CA ALA A 457 3.05 4.54 -20.63
C ALA A 457 1.60 4.91 -20.96
N ARG A 458 1.29 5.09 -22.24
CA ARG A 458 -0.06 5.37 -22.73
C ARG A 458 -1.01 4.21 -22.41
N ALA A 459 -0.65 3.00 -22.81
CA ALA A 459 -1.41 1.79 -22.53
C ALA A 459 -1.68 1.61 -21.03
N ALA A 460 -0.70 1.88 -20.16
CA ALA A 460 -0.89 1.81 -18.71
C ALA A 460 -1.98 2.77 -18.22
N MET A 461 -1.95 4.03 -18.69
CA MET A 461 -2.94 5.03 -18.33
C MET A 461 -4.32 4.70 -18.89
N GLU A 462 -4.41 4.20 -20.11
CA GLU A 462 -5.66 3.77 -20.72
C GLU A 462 -6.28 2.56 -20.01
N VAL A 463 -5.47 1.58 -19.61
CA VAL A 463 -5.92 0.45 -18.76
C VAL A 463 -6.52 0.98 -17.47
N TRP A 464 -5.85 1.90 -16.76
CA TRP A 464 -6.40 2.45 -15.53
C TRP A 464 -7.70 3.24 -15.78
N LEU A 465 -7.74 4.09 -16.80
CA LEU A 465 -8.95 4.86 -17.15
C LEU A 465 -10.14 3.97 -17.53
N SER A 466 -9.89 2.87 -18.25
CA SER A 466 -10.92 1.93 -18.70
C SER A 466 -11.40 0.97 -17.61
N VAL A 467 -10.63 0.74 -16.54
CA VAL A 467 -11.10 -0.13 -15.44
C VAL A 467 -12.41 0.40 -14.87
N GLY A 468 -13.46 -0.44 -14.88
CA GLY A 468 -14.77 -0.13 -14.30
C GLY A 468 -15.80 0.50 -15.25
N THR A 469 -15.47 0.71 -16.53
CA THR A 469 -16.46 1.05 -17.59
C THR A 469 -17.16 -0.22 -18.11
N GLU A 470 -18.26 -0.07 -18.86
CA GLU A 470 -18.97 -1.22 -19.48
C GLU A 470 -18.09 -2.00 -20.47
N GLU A 471 -17.07 -1.35 -21.02
CA GLU A 471 -16.07 -1.93 -21.94
C GLU A 471 -14.95 -2.68 -21.19
N SER A 472 -14.92 -2.60 -19.86
CA SER A 472 -13.89 -3.24 -19.04
C SER A 472 -14.18 -4.73 -18.87
N THR A 473 -13.35 -5.58 -19.49
CA THR A 473 -13.34 -7.04 -19.29
C THR A 473 -13.07 -7.47 -17.84
N LEU A 474 -12.71 -6.54 -16.95
CA LEU A 474 -12.54 -6.75 -15.51
C LEU A 474 -13.86 -6.95 -14.74
N ARG A 475 -15.02 -6.67 -15.36
CA ARG A 475 -16.32 -6.64 -14.68
C ARG A 475 -17.27 -7.77 -15.05
N THR A 476 -16.79 -8.97 -15.40
CA THR A 476 -17.67 -10.15 -15.53
C THR A 476 -18.01 -10.77 -14.16
N LYS A 477 -18.83 -10.07 -13.36
CA LYS A 477 -19.62 -10.75 -12.32
C LYS A 477 -20.97 -11.13 -12.93
N HIS A 478 -21.11 -12.38 -13.35
CA HIS A 478 -22.43 -12.95 -13.60
C HIS A 478 -23.23 -12.93 -12.29
N TYR A 479 -24.21 -12.04 -12.20
CA TYR A 479 -25.31 -12.14 -11.25
C TYR A 479 -26.13 -13.38 -11.64
N GLN A 480 -25.80 -14.54 -11.08
CA GLN A 480 -26.76 -15.64 -11.05
C GLN A 480 -27.91 -15.19 -10.13
N LYS A 481 -29.00 -14.73 -10.75
CA LYS A 481 -30.30 -14.68 -10.10
C LYS A 481 -30.62 -16.11 -9.66
N SER A 482 -30.54 -16.39 -8.36
CA SER A 482 -31.17 -17.57 -7.78
C SER A 482 -32.68 -17.40 -7.94
N VAL A 483 -33.21 -17.95 -9.02
CA VAL A 483 -34.62 -18.30 -9.14
C VAL A 483 -34.76 -19.69 -8.54
N CYS A 484 -35.21 -19.75 -7.28
CA CYS A 484 -36.17 -20.70 -6.72
C CYS A 484 -36.43 -20.30 -5.27
#